data_AF-A0A4Z1AL13-F1
#
_entry.id   AF-A0A4Z1AL13-F1
#
_cell.length_a   1.000
_cell.length_b   1.000
_cell.length_c   1.000
_cell.angle_alpha   90.00
_cell.angle_beta   90.00
_cell.angle_gamma   90.00
#
_symmetry.space_group_name_H-M   'P 1'
#
loop_
_entity.id
_entity.type
_entity.pdbx_description
1 polymer ?
#
loop_
_entity_poly.entity_id
_entity_poly.type
_entity_poly.pdbx_seq_one_letter_code
_entity_poly.pdbx_strand_id
1 'polypeptide(L)'
;MNDVKLGNAIGNTCGKDFVKKERKLNKLLLLLYCTFLMNCLHCGPIGPNYNYWDIESFDNTYLRFNFPDLGPESQYSPPGLFLSERDKKTYYLTMFLENEWMPNRSLQPEEWYWKKFYSNWESLPPVVKSDPRFNYISGCEYYIPIPIGKSTYSLFSYNRNRVNIGGGMTKVVDLQPGQSIRIHFINPEILTEEKIDPNKFIKYSKGDRILFSIESTPLRMDKPGCEFEN
;
A
#
# COMPACT_ATOMS: atom_id res chain seq x y z
N MET A 1 -67.55 51.90 -60.45
CA MET A 1 -66.41 52.83 -60.54
C MET A 1 -65.19 52.04 -60.12
N ASN A 2 -64.26 51.84 -61.05
CA ASN A 2 -63.06 51.01 -60.90
C ASN A 2 -62.08 51.64 -59.89
N ASP A 3 -61.32 50.80 -59.18
CA ASP A 3 -59.83 50.80 -59.20
C ASP A 3 -59.30 49.74 -58.20
N VAL A 4 -58.63 48.69 -58.67
CA VAL A 4 -57.18 48.50 -58.91
C VAL A 4 -56.47 47.78 -57.75
N LYS A 5 -55.76 46.73 -58.15
CA LYS A 5 -54.90 45.78 -57.41
C LYS A 5 -53.83 46.48 -56.55
N LEU A 6 -53.33 45.77 -55.53
CA LEU A 6 -51.92 45.33 -55.48
C LEU A 6 -51.73 44.28 -54.38
N GLY A 7 -51.04 43.19 -54.70
CA GLY A 7 -50.67 42.15 -53.73
C GLY A 7 -49.40 42.49 -52.95
N ASN A 8 -49.13 41.70 -51.92
CA ASN A 8 -47.77 41.32 -51.57
C ASN A 8 -47.75 40.06 -50.71
N ALA A 9 -46.95 39.09 -51.16
CA ALA A 9 -46.61 37.87 -50.44
C ALA A 9 -45.37 38.15 -49.57
N ILE A 10 -45.47 37.87 -48.26
CA ILE A 10 -44.30 37.68 -47.40
C ILE A 10 -44.59 36.46 -46.52
N GLY A 11 -44.05 35.31 -46.93
CA GLY A 11 -44.10 34.07 -46.17
C GLY A 11 -43.11 34.13 -44.99
N ASN A 12 -43.64 34.01 -43.78
CA ASN A 12 -42.91 33.98 -42.53
C ASN A 12 -42.03 32.71 -42.41
N THR A 13 -40.72 32.82 -42.65
CA THR A 13 -39.72 31.76 -42.34
C THR A 13 -39.07 31.92 -40.96
N CYS A 14 -39.49 32.91 -40.15
CA CYS A 14 -38.82 33.26 -38.89
C CYS A 14 -39.17 32.38 -37.66
N GLY A 15 -39.86 31.25 -37.81
CA GLY A 15 -40.37 30.46 -36.69
C GLY A 15 -39.70 29.09 -36.43
N LYS A 16 -39.10 28.46 -37.46
CA LYS A 16 -38.65 27.05 -37.34
C LYS A 16 -37.23 26.90 -36.79
N ASP A 17 -36.38 27.90 -36.97
CA ASP A 17 -34.99 27.85 -36.49
C ASP A 17 -34.86 28.12 -34.98
N PHE A 18 -35.78 28.91 -34.42
CA PHE A 18 -35.79 29.23 -32.99
C PHE A 18 -36.11 27.98 -32.13
N VAL A 19 -37.16 27.24 -32.51
CA VAL A 19 -37.59 26.01 -31.81
C VAL A 19 -36.56 24.89 -31.91
N LYS A 20 -35.82 24.80 -33.03
CA LYS A 20 -34.76 23.80 -33.23
C LYS A 20 -33.50 24.13 -32.42
N LYS A 21 -33.21 25.42 -32.21
CA LYS A 21 -32.08 25.90 -31.39
C LYS A 21 -32.31 25.66 -29.89
N GLU A 22 -33.53 25.89 -29.39
CA GLU A 22 -33.90 25.63 -28.00
C GLU A 22 -33.84 24.14 -27.63
N ARG A 23 -34.32 23.23 -28.51
CA ARG A 23 -34.22 21.79 -28.25
C ARG A 23 -32.77 21.27 -28.22
N LYS A 24 -31.86 21.87 -28.98
CA LYS A 24 -30.42 21.52 -28.96
C LYS A 24 -29.74 22.03 -27.69
N LEU A 25 -30.10 23.23 -27.23
CA LEU A 25 -29.56 23.83 -26.01
C LEU A 25 -29.93 22.99 -24.77
N ASN A 26 -31.17 22.52 -24.68
CA ASN A 26 -31.64 21.67 -23.57
C ASN A 26 -30.95 20.30 -23.53
N LYS A 27 -30.64 19.70 -24.69
CA LYS A 27 -29.88 18.44 -24.74
C LYS A 27 -28.42 18.61 -24.34
N LEU A 28 -27.79 19.73 -24.73
CA LEU A 28 -26.41 20.03 -24.35
C LEU A 28 -26.29 20.33 -22.85
N LEU A 29 -27.23 21.08 -22.29
CA LEU A 29 -27.33 21.34 -20.84
C LEU A 29 -27.54 20.05 -20.05
N LEU A 30 -28.43 19.16 -20.50
CA LEU A 30 -28.64 17.86 -19.87
C LEU A 30 -27.38 16.98 -19.94
N LEU A 31 -26.67 16.99 -21.07
CA LEU A 31 -25.42 16.23 -21.22
C LEU A 31 -24.32 16.77 -20.29
N LEU A 32 -24.17 18.09 -20.20
CA LEU A 32 -23.24 18.76 -19.29
C LEU A 32 -23.59 18.51 -17.82
N TYR A 33 -24.87 18.47 -17.48
CA TYR A 33 -25.32 18.16 -16.12
C TYR A 33 -25.05 16.69 -15.76
N CYS A 34 -25.26 15.77 -16.70
CA CYS A 34 -24.94 14.35 -16.53
C CYS A 34 -23.42 14.11 -16.41
N THR A 35 -22.58 14.79 -17.21
CA THR A 35 -21.11 14.65 -17.06
C THR A 35 -20.61 15.29 -15.78
N PHE A 36 -21.22 16.37 -15.30
CA PHE A 36 -20.88 16.96 -14.00
C PHE A 36 -21.26 16.02 -12.85
N LEU A 37 -22.45 15.42 -12.86
CA LEU A 37 -22.89 14.45 -11.86
C LEU A 37 -22.05 13.17 -11.84
N MET A 38 -21.60 12.67 -13.00
CA MET A 38 -20.73 11.48 -13.07
C MET A 38 -19.29 11.75 -12.61
N ASN A 39 -18.80 13.00 -12.72
CA ASN A 39 -17.51 13.40 -12.15
C ASN A 39 -17.57 13.64 -10.63
N CYS A 40 -18.74 13.94 -10.06
CA CYS A 40 -18.92 14.06 -8.61
C CYS A 40 -18.99 12.71 -7.86
N LEU A 41 -19.09 11.59 -8.56
CA LEU A 41 -19.11 10.25 -7.96
C LEU A 41 -17.71 9.64 -7.74
N HIS A 42 -16.63 10.36 -8.09
CA HIS A 42 -15.25 9.91 -7.90
C HIS A 42 -14.52 10.64 -6.75
N CYS A 43 -15.23 11.00 -5.68
CA CYS A 43 -14.64 11.58 -4.46
C CYS A 43 -14.18 10.49 -3.46
N GLY A 44 -13.43 9.50 -3.94
CA GLY A 44 -12.60 8.63 -3.10
C GLY A 44 -11.13 8.97 -3.34
N PRO A 45 -10.25 8.92 -2.33
CA PRO A 45 -8.84 9.23 -2.53
C PRO A 45 -8.26 8.30 -3.61
N ILE A 46 -7.76 8.89 -4.71
CA ILE A 46 -6.99 8.19 -5.73
C ILE A 46 -5.59 7.98 -5.14
N GLY A 47 -5.41 6.91 -4.38
CA GLY A 47 -4.13 6.55 -3.77
C GLY A 47 -4.27 5.50 -2.65
N PRO A 48 -3.17 4.80 -2.28
CA PRO A 48 -3.19 3.86 -1.17
C PRO A 48 -3.62 4.55 0.13
N ASN A 49 -4.54 3.91 0.87
CA ASN A 49 -5.03 4.44 2.13
C ASN A 49 -4.03 4.13 3.25
N TYR A 50 -3.24 5.13 3.63
CA TYR A 50 -2.25 5.03 4.71
C TYR A 50 -2.84 5.22 6.13
N ASN A 51 -4.16 5.39 6.25
CA ASN A 51 -4.79 5.46 7.55
C ASN A 51 -4.77 4.07 8.19
N TYR A 52 -4.08 4.00 9.33
CA TYR A 52 -4.10 2.82 10.17
C TYR A 52 -5.48 2.66 10.82
N TRP A 53 -5.87 1.41 11.06
CA TRP A 53 -7.07 1.07 11.80
C TRP A 53 -6.72 0.05 12.87
N ASP A 54 -7.15 0.30 14.10
CA ASP A 54 -6.91 -0.60 15.22
C ASP A 54 -7.61 -1.94 14.99
N ILE A 55 -6.85 -3.02 15.09
CA ILE A 55 -7.38 -4.37 14.89
C ILE A 55 -7.98 -4.84 16.20
N GLU A 56 -9.29 -4.69 16.32
CA GLU A 56 -10.06 -4.96 17.55
C GLU A 56 -10.17 -6.46 17.88
N SER A 57 -10.10 -7.33 16.86
CA SER A 57 -10.15 -8.78 17.01
C SER A 57 -9.06 -9.45 16.19
N PHE A 58 -8.12 -10.10 16.88
CA PHE A 58 -6.99 -10.80 16.26
C PHE A 58 -6.76 -12.20 16.80
N ASP A 59 -7.51 -12.71 17.79
CA ASP A 59 -7.44 -14.09 18.32
C ASP A 59 -6.03 -14.71 18.39
N ASN A 60 -5.08 -13.94 18.94
CA ASN A 60 -3.66 -14.31 19.02
C ASN A 60 -3.00 -14.59 17.66
N THR A 61 -3.32 -13.79 16.65
CA THR A 61 -2.74 -13.86 15.31
C THR A 61 -1.96 -12.60 14.95
N TYR A 62 -0.83 -12.81 14.26
CA TYR A 62 0.13 -11.75 13.98
C TYR A 62 0.75 -11.90 12.59
N LEU A 63 1.07 -10.76 11.98
CA LEU A 63 2.04 -10.68 10.90
C LEU A 63 3.40 -10.38 11.53
N ARG A 64 4.36 -11.26 11.31
CA ARG A 64 5.70 -11.25 11.91
C ARG A 64 6.75 -11.14 10.83
N PHE A 65 7.78 -10.34 11.08
CA PHE A 65 8.87 -10.16 10.13
C PHE A 65 10.17 -9.79 10.83
N ASN A 66 11.27 -10.16 10.19
CA ASN A 66 12.59 -9.67 10.53
C ASN A 66 13.36 -9.37 9.25
N PHE A 67 14.20 -8.34 9.31
CA PHE A 67 15.09 -8.05 8.21
C PHE A 67 16.45 -8.72 8.43
N PRO A 68 17.02 -9.36 7.40
CA PRO A 68 18.37 -9.91 7.49
C PRO A 68 19.39 -8.79 7.69
N ASP A 69 20.62 -9.16 8.06
CA ASP A 69 21.73 -8.21 7.99
C ASP A 69 21.96 -7.81 6.52
N LEU A 70 22.19 -6.52 6.30
CA LEU A 70 22.47 -5.94 4.99
C LEU A 70 23.91 -6.19 4.54
N GLY A 71 24.81 -6.54 5.47
CA GLY A 71 26.23 -6.67 5.17
C GLY A 71 26.85 -5.34 4.72
N PRO A 72 27.93 -5.36 3.92
CA PRO A 72 28.64 -4.16 3.51
C PRO A 72 27.81 -3.28 2.56
N GLU A 73 28.21 -2.02 2.42
CA GLU A 73 27.53 -1.12 1.50
C GLU A 73 27.58 -1.61 0.05
N SER A 74 26.46 -1.48 -0.66
CA SER A 74 26.43 -1.76 -2.10
C SER A 74 27.31 -0.76 -2.84
N GLN A 75 28.12 -1.27 -3.78
CA GLN A 75 28.90 -0.46 -4.71
C GLN A 75 28.05 0.47 -5.59
N TYR A 76 26.72 0.25 -5.65
CA TYR A 76 25.77 1.03 -6.43
C TYR A 76 25.08 2.15 -5.63
N SER A 77 25.54 2.44 -4.42
CA SER A 77 25.03 3.54 -3.60
C SER A 77 25.49 4.90 -4.15
N PRO A 78 24.61 5.73 -4.74
CA PRO A 78 25.01 7.05 -5.20
C PRO A 78 25.25 7.97 -3.99
N PRO A 79 26.26 8.85 -4.04
CA PRO A 79 26.49 9.81 -2.97
C PRO A 79 25.29 10.76 -2.81
N GLY A 80 24.85 10.98 -1.55
CA GLY A 80 23.97 12.09 -1.19
C GLY A 80 22.46 11.83 -1.12
N LEU A 81 21.96 10.59 -1.23
CA LEU A 81 20.51 10.30 -1.13
C LEU A 81 19.99 10.07 0.30
N PHE A 82 20.86 9.88 1.29
CA PHE A 82 20.48 9.57 2.67
C PHE A 82 20.90 10.66 3.64
N LEU A 83 20.10 10.85 4.70
CA LEU A 83 20.31 11.89 5.71
C LEU A 83 21.54 11.57 6.59
N SER A 84 21.92 10.29 6.71
CA SER A 84 23.13 9.84 7.43
C SER A 84 23.64 8.48 6.93
N GLU A 85 24.90 8.15 7.21
CA GLU A 85 25.48 6.81 6.97
C GLU A 85 24.70 5.71 7.70
N ARG A 86 24.13 6.01 8.87
CA ARG A 86 23.33 5.07 9.64
C ARG A 86 22.01 4.73 8.95
N ASP A 87 21.44 5.67 8.19
CA ASP A 87 20.21 5.43 7.42
C ASP A 87 20.42 4.47 6.24
N LYS A 88 21.66 4.30 5.75
CA LYS A 88 21.94 3.30 4.71
C LYS A 88 21.69 1.89 5.22
N LYS A 89 21.92 1.63 6.51
CA LYS A 89 21.71 0.33 7.17
C LYS A 89 20.26 0.11 7.63
N THR A 90 19.27 0.68 6.95
CA THR A 90 17.84 0.50 7.29
C THR A 90 17.02 -0.02 6.11
N TYR A 91 15.85 -0.53 6.46
CA TYR A 91 14.83 -1.03 5.54
C TYR A 91 13.65 -0.08 5.51
N TYR A 92 13.03 0.00 4.33
CA TYR A 92 11.69 0.53 4.15
C TYR A 92 10.72 -0.63 3.94
N LEU A 93 9.54 -0.55 4.53
CA LEU A 93 8.46 -1.49 4.31
C LEU A 93 7.12 -0.77 4.35
N THR A 94 6.25 -1.07 3.39
CA THR A 94 4.81 -0.82 3.47
C THR A 94 4.06 -2.13 3.44
N MET A 95 2.98 -2.19 4.22
CA MET A 95 2.13 -3.37 4.33
C MET A 95 0.68 -2.92 4.29
N PHE A 96 -0.09 -3.59 3.45
CA PHE A 96 -1.52 -3.36 3.35
C PHE A 96 -2.29 -4.67 3.46
N LEU A 97 -3.51 -4.54 3.98
CA LEU A 97 -4.49 -5.62 4.09
C LEU A 97 -5.78 -5.22 3.39
N GLU A 98 -6.34 -6.18 2.68
CA GLU A 98 -7.64 -6.11 2.03
C GLU A 98 -8.42 -7.39 2.33
N ASN A 99 -9.70 -7.27 2.69
CA ASN A 99 -10.62 -8.40 2.83
C ASN A 99 -12.02 -7.99 2.36
N GLU A 100 -12.97 -8.93 2.38
CA GLU A 100 -14.34 -8.67 1.89
C GLU A 100 -15.03 -7.49 2.60
N TRP A 101 -14.64 -7.19 3.83
CA TRP A 101 -15.24 -6.17 4.69
C TRP A 101 -14.44 -4.85 4.72
N MET A 102 -13.20 -4.86 4.23
CA MET A 102 -12.26 -3.74 4.38
C MET A 102 -11.52 -3.48 3.06
N PRO A 103 -11.69 -2.29 2.44
CA PRO A 103 -10.90 -1.90 1.27
C PRO A 103 -9.43 -1.75 1.68
N ASN A 104 -8.50 -1.99 0.76
CA ASN A 104 -7.04 -1.90 0.94
C ASN A 104 -6.58 -0.80 1.95
N ARG A 105 -6.10 -1.21 3.13
CA ARG A 105 -5.65 -0.32 4.23
C ARG A 105 -4.25 -0.64 4.70
N SER A 106 -3.53 0.37 5.21
CA SER A 106 -2.23 0.17 5.84
C SER A 106 -2.35 -0.64 7.13
N LEU A 107 -1.49 -1.65 7.26
CA LEU A 107 -1.33 -2.45 8.47
C LEU A 107 -0.41 -1.78 9.50
N GLN A 108 0.17 -0.62 9.20
CA GLN A 108 1.29 -0.09 9.97
C GLN A 108 0.77 0.84 11.08
N PRO A 109 0.84 0.42 12.36
CA PRO A 109 0.32 1.23 13.47
C PRO A 109 1.09 2.54 13.62
N GLU A 110 0.56 3.42 14.46
CA GLU A 110 1.22 4.71 14.75
C GLU A 110 2.52 4.54 15.56
N GLU A 111 3.32 5.61 15.62
CA GLU A 111 4.66 5.64 16.21
C GLU A 111 4.77 4.98 17.59
N TRP A 112 3.78 5.20 18.47
CA TRP A 112 3.79 4.69 19.84
C TRP A 112 3.92 3.15 19.89
N TYR A 113 3.35 2.45 18.91
CA TYR A 113 3.40 1.00 18.83
C TYR A 113 4.81 0.49 18.55
N TRP A 114 5.56 1.22 17.72
CA TRP A 114 6.88 0.82 17.26
C TRP A 114 7.97 1.04 18.31
N LYS A 115 7.79 2.02 19.20
CA LYS A 115 8.74 2.32 20.29
C LYS A 115 9.04 1.12 21.18
N LYS A 116 8.07 0.21 21.39
CA LYS A 116 8.24 -0.97 22.25
C LYS A 116 9.30 -1.96 21.74
N PHE A 117 9.63 -1.91 20.45
CA PHE A 117 10.61 -2.82 19.86
C PHE A 117 12.05 -2.40 20.10
N TYR A 118 12.32 -1.18 20.59
CA TYR A 118 13.66 -0.63 20.67
C TYR A 118 14.06 -0.37 22.13
N SER A 119 15.22 -0.88 22.53
CA SER A 119 15.77 -0.65 23.88
C SER A 119 16.23 0.79 24.07
N ASN A 120 16.73 1.42 23.01
CA ASN A 120 17.23 2.79 23.04
C ASN A 120 16.78 3.57 21.79
N TRP A 121 15.67 4.29 21.91
CA TRP A 121 15.10 5.10 20.83
C TRP A 121 16.08 6.15 20.30
N GLU A 122 16.83 6.81 21.18
CA GLU A 122 17.73 7.91 20.79
C GLU A 122 18.89 7.44 19.91
N SER A 123 19.33 6.20 20.13
CA SER A 123 20.35 5.56 19.31
C SER A 123 19.88 5.16 17.92
N LEU A 124 18.60 5.26 17.57
CA LEU A 124 18.14 4.82 16.25
C LEU A 124 18.61 5.77 15.12
N PRO A 125 18.74 5.25 13.89
CA PRO A 125 18.98 6.08 12.71
C PRO A 125 17.91 7.18 12.57
N PRO A 126 18.29 8.40 12.11
CA PRO A 126 17.36 9.51 11.95
C PRO A 126 16.07 9.16 11.21
N VAL A 127 16.15 8.35 10.15
CA VAL A 127 14.97 8.00 9.34
C VAL A 127 13.98 7.09 10.08
N VAL A 128 14.48 6.26 10.99
CA VAL A 128 13.64 5.40 11.84
C VAL A 128 12.95 6.24 12.90
N LYS A 129 13.65 7.24 13.47
CA LYS A 129 13.05 8.16 14.45
C LYS A 129 11.99 9.07 13.84
N SER A 130 12.23 9.57 12.63
CA SER A 130 11.29 10.48 11.95
C SER A 130 10.03 9.79 11.46
N ASP A 131 10.15 8.51 11.07
CA ASP A 131 9.05 7.78 10.44
C ASP A 131 9.16 6.26 10.73
N PRO A 132 8.91 5.84 11.98
CA PRO A 132 9.08 4.45 12.43
C PRO A 132 8.02 3.51 11.89
N ARG A 133 6.97 4.06 11.26
CA ARG A 133 5.90 3.27 10.64
C ARG A 133 6.44 2.49 9.45
N PHE A 134 7.32 3.11 8.67
CA PHE A 134 7.83 2.53 7.43
C PHE A 134 9.31 2.18 7.47
N ASN A 135 10.07 2.60 8.49
CA ASN A 135 11.52 2.42 8.55
C ASN A 135 11.96 1.52 9.70
N TYR A 136 12.83 0.55 9.40
CA TYR A 136 13.20 -0.54 10.30
C TYR A 136 14.69 -0.84 10.24
N ILE A 137 15.23 -1.40 11.33
CA ILE A 137 16.61 -1.90 11.41
C ILE A 137 16.64 -3.43 11.29
N SER A 138 17.77 -3.98 10.86
CA SER A 138 18.02 -5.43 10.77
C SER A 138 18.12 -6.09 12.14
N GLY A 139 18.02 -7.43 12.18
CA GLY A 139 18.23 -8.21 13.42
C GLY A 139 17.04 -8.22 14.39
N CYS A 140 16.00 -7.43 14.10
CA CYS A 140 14.82 -7.28 14.93
C CYS A 140 13.67 -8.18 14.51
N GLU A 141 12.96 -8.71 15.51
CA GLU A 141 11.69 -9.41 15.30
C GLU A 141 10.54 -8.42 15.55
N TYR A 142 9.89 -8.01 14.46
CA TYR A 142 8.72 -7.14 14.51
C TYR A 142 7.45 -7.96 14.36
N TYR A 143 6.36 -7.46 14.92
CA TYR A 143 5.05 -8.08 14.76
C TYR A 143 3.92 -7.04 14.83
N ILE A 144 2.85 -7.29 14.08
CA ILE A 144 1.62 -6.50 14.10
C ILE A 144 0.44 -7.47 14.25
N PRO A 145 -0.56 -7.19 15.11
CA PRO A 145 -1.80 -7.99 15.14
C PRO A 145 -2.48 -7.95 13.77
N ILE A 146 -3.13 -9.05 13.37
CA ILE A 146 -3.89 -9.15 12.10
C ILE A 146 -5.23 -9.85 12.36
N PRO A 147 -6.27 -9.63 11.53
CA PRO A 147 -7.54 -10.34 11.70
C PRO A 147 -7.41 -11.81 11.28
N ILE A 148 -8.27 -12.65 11.86
CA ILE A 148 -8.47 -14.03 11.42
C ILE A 148 -9.16 -14.09 10.05
N GLY A 149 -9.08 -15.26 9.42
CA GLY A 149 -9.74 -15.57 8.16
C GLY A 149 -8.96 -15.15 6.93
N LYS A 150 -9.66 -15.09 5.80
CA LYS A 150 -9.06 -14.88 4.48
C LYS A 150 -8.85 -13.39 4.20
N SER A 151 -7.59 -12.99 4.03
CA SER A 151 -7.20 -11.64 3.66
C SER A 151 -6.12 -11.63 2.58
N THR A 152 -6.09 -10.56 1.79
CA THR A 152 -5.04 -10.25 0.83
C THR A 152 -4.05 -9.29 1.46
N TYR A 153 -2.78 -9.67 1.48
CA TYR A 153 -1.67 -8.88 1.99
C TYR A 153 -0.83 -8.37 0.84
N SER A 154 -0.63 -7.05 0.76
CA SER A 154 0.23 -6.41 -0.23
C SER A 154 1.39 -5.71 0.45
N LEU A 155 2.60 -6.06 0.05
CA LEU A 155 3.83 -5.60 0.68
C LEU A 155 4.74 -4.98 -0.34
N PHE A 156 5.43 -3.93 0.06
CA PHE A 156 6.55 -3.39 -0.69
C PHE A 156 7.70 -3.09 0.25
N SER A 157 8.86 -3.65 -0.03
CA SER A 157 10.06 -3.39 0.76
C SER A 157 11.27 -3.15 -0.11
N TYR A 158 12.14 -2.28 0.36
CA TYR A 158 13.49 -2.13 -0.15
C TYR A 158 14.41 -1.80 1.01
N ASN A 159 15.70 -2.05 0.84
CA ASN A 159 16.72 -1.56 1.76
C ASN A 159 17.38 -0.31 1.20
N ARG A 160 17.77 0.60 2.09
CA ARG A 160 18.42 1.86 1.72
C ARG A 160 19.85 1.64 1.22
N ASN A 161 20.48 0.54 1.61
CA ASN A 161 21.77 0.11 1.06
C ASN A 161 21.70 -0.40 -0.39
N ARG A 162 20.52 -0.44 -1.04
CA ARG A 162 20.33 -0.95 -2.41
C ARG A 162 20.90 -2.36 -2.67
N VAL A 163 21.09 -3.15 -1.63
CA VAL A 163 21.30 -4.60 -1.75
C VAL A 163 20.05 -5.19 -2.39
N ASN A 164 20.16 -6.32 -3.08
CA ASN A 164 19.06 -6.88 -3.84
C ASN A 164 18.04 -7.65 -2.98
N ILE A 165 17.56 -7.04 -1.89
CA ILE A 165 16.63 -7.62 -0.91
C ILE A 165 15.33 -6.83 -0.92
N GLY A 166 14.21 -7.55 -0.94
CA GLY A 166 12.86 -6.96 -0.98
C GLY A 166 12.30 -6.84 -2.40
N GLY A 167 11.13 -6.22 -2.50
CA GLY A 167 10.34 -6.07 -3.72
C GLY A 167 8.87 -5.84 -3.39
N GLY A 168 8.02 -5.84 -4.42
CA GLY A 168 6.58 -5.89 -4.26
C GLY A 168 6.09 -7.33 -4.21
N MET A 169 5.15 -7.64 -3.32
CA MET A 169 4.53 -8.97 -3.23
C MET A 169 3.08 -8.85 -2.76
N THR A 170 2.19 -9.64 -3.36
CA THR A 170 0.80 -9.78 -2.93
C THR A 170 0.48 -11.25 -2.69
N LYS A 171 -0.09 -11.56 -1.52
CA LYS A 171 -0.51 -12.92 -1.16
C LYS A 171 -1.86 -12.95 -0.48
N VAL A 172 -2.64 -13.97 -0.83
CA VAL A 172 -3.87 -14.31 -0.12
C VAL A 172 -3.54 -15.36 0.92
N VAL A 173 -3.93 -15.11 2.17
CA VAL A 173 -3.70 -16.02 3.29
C VAL A 173 -5.00 -16.17 4.06
N ASP A 174 -5.32 -17.41 4.42
CA ASP A 174 -6.43 -17.75 5.30
C ASP A 174 -5.85 -18.18 6.65
N LEU A 175 -6.11 -17.40 7.69
CA LEU A 175 -5.46 -17.53 8.99
C LEU A 175 -6.42 -18.03 10.06
N GLN A 176 -6.05 -19.09 10.75
CA GLN A 176 -6.80 -19.63 11.88
C GLN A 176 -6.37 -19.00 13.21
N PRO A 177 -7.21 -19.03 14.25
CA PRO A 177 -6.82 -18.58 15.59
C PRO A 177 -5.50 -19.19 16.08
N GLY A 178 -4.66 -18.38 16.73
CA GLY A 178 -3.35 -18.80 17.23
C GLY A 178 -2.29 -19.07 16.16
N GLN A 179 -2.54 -18.71 14.89
CA GLN A 179 -1.54 -18.74 13.82
C GLN A 179 -0.96 -17.36 13.54
N SER A 180 0.27 -17.30 13.06
CA SER A 180 0.94 -16.10 12.61
C SER A 180 1.45 -16.26 11.18
N ILE A 181 1.36 -15.18 10.41
CA ILE A 181 2.03 -15.06 9.12
C ILE A 181 3.46 -14.64 9.39
N ARG A 182 4.44 -15.40 8.89
CA ARG A 182 5.85 -15.02 8.91
C ARG A 182 6.29 -14.59 7.52
N ILE A 183 6.80 -13.37 7.42
CA ILE A 183 7.41 -12.84 6.20
C ILE A 183 8.91 -13.07 6.27
N HIS A 184 9.45 -13.60 5.18
CA HIS A 184 10.87 -13.87 5.00
C HIS A 184 11.40 -13.00 3.87
N PHE A 185 12.32 -12.09 4.20
CA PHE A 185 13.07 -11.31 3.21
C PHE A 185 14.33 -12.05 2.84
N ILE A 186 14.46 -12.42 1.57
CA ILE A 186 15.52 -13.31 1.11
C ILE A 186 16.49 -12.55 0.22
N ASN A 187 17.79 -12.76 0.48
CA ASN A 187 18.83 -12.40 -0.47
C ASN A 187 19.04 -13.58 -1.43
N PRO A 188 18.67 -13.45 -2.72
CA PRO A 188 18.83 -14.53 -3.70
C PRO A 188 20.30 -14.93 -3.94
N GLU A 189 21.27 -14.07 -3.57
CA GLU A 189 22.70 -14.38 -3.65
C GLU A 189 23.16 -15.35 -2.55
N ILE A 190 22.44 -15.38 -1.41
CA ILE A 190 22.80 -16.19 -0.23
C ILE A 190 21.95 -17.48 -0.19
N LEU A 191 20.65 -17.35 -0.44
CA LEU A 191 19.71 -18.47 -0.44
C LEU A 191 19.19 -18.70 -1.86
N THR A 192 19.77 -19.69 -2.52
CA THR A 192 19.33 -20.16 -3.83
C THR A 192 18.06 -21.00 -3.70
N GLU A 193 17.26 -21.05 -4.77
CA GLU A 193 15.98 -21.76 -4.79
C GLU A 193 16.06 -23.23 -4.40
N GLU A 194 17.17 -23.88 -4.72
CA GLU A 194 17.43 -25.28 -4.38
C GLU A 194 17.50 -25.52 -2.87
N LYS A 195 17.73 -24.46 -2.08
CA LYS A 195 17.81 -24.50 -0.62
C LYS A 195 16.49 -24.09 0.05
N ILE A 196 15.49 -23.67 -0.72
CA ILE A 196 14.17 -23.30 -0.22
C ILE A 196 13.35 -24.57 -0.10
N ASP A 197 12.90 -24.91 1.11
CA ASP A 197 11.94 -25.99 1.34
C ASP A 197 10.57 -25.59 0.75
N PRO A 198 10.09 -26.26 -0.31
CA PRO A 198 8.85 -25.87 -0.97
C PRO A 198 7.62 -26.09 -0.08
N ASN A 199 7.70 -26.95 0.94
CA ASN A 199 6.58 -27.25 1.84
C ASN A 199 6.45 -26.22 2.96
N LYS A 200 7.47 -25.39 3.17
CA LYS A 200 7.49 -24.38 4.24
C LYS A 200 6.70 -23.13 3.88
N PHE A 201 6.63 -22.79 2.60
CA PHE A 201 6.13 -21.49 2.15
C PHE A 201 4.79 -21.58 1.42
N ILE A 202 3.95 -20.59 1.64
CA ILE A 202 2.73 -20.37 0.86
C ILE A 202 3.17 -20.07 -0.58
N LYS A 203 2.66 -20.88 -1.52
CA LYS A 203 2.90 -20.84 -2.99
C LYS A 203 3.75 -19.64 -3.45
N TYR A 204 4.99 -19.89 -3.84
CA TYR A 204 5.93 -18.89 -4.34
C TYR A 204 6.33 -19.16 -5.79
N SER A 205 6.91 -18.15 -6.42
CA SER A 205 7.49 -18.20 -7.76
C SER A 205 9.01 -18.15 -7.68
N LYS A 206 9.66 -18.74 -8.68
CA LYS A 206 11.10 -18.61 -8.90
C LYS A 206 11.49 -17.12 -9.02
N GLY A 207 12.48 -16.70 -8.25
CA GLY A 207 12.95 -15.31 -8.13
C GLY A 207 12.22 -14.44 -7.10
N ASP A 208 11.19 -14.96 -6.40
CA ASP A 208 10.54 -14.22 -5.31
C ASP A 208 11.53 -13.90 -4.19
N ARG A 209 11.53 -12.64 -3.73
CA ARG A 209 12.43 -12.14 -2.68
C ARG A 209 11.75 -11.97 -1.32
N ILE A 210 10.43 -12.13 -1.31
CA ILE A 210 9.59 -12.05 -0.13
C ILE A 210 8.76 -13.33 -0.13
N LEU A 211 8.97 -14.18 0.87
CA LEU A 211 8.19 -15.41 1.06
C LEU A 211 7.31 -15.31 2.30
N PHE A 212 6.24 -16.10 2.30
CA PHE A 212 5.25 -16.17 3.38
C PHE A 212 5.21 -17.61 3.91
N SER A 213 5.19 -17.78 5.22
CA SER A 213 4.83 -19.04 5.87
C SER A 213 3.79 -18.80 6.95
N ILE A 214 3.10 -19.86 7.36
CA ILE A 214 2.19 -19.85 8.50
C ILE A 214 2.88 -20.63 9.62
N GLU A 215 2.94 -20.03 10.81
CA GLU A 215 3.55 -20.61 12.00
C GLU A 215 2.57 -20.53 13.17
N SER A 216 2.73 -21.39 14.18
CA SER A 216 2.02 -21.17 15.45
C SER A 216 2.52 -19.89 16.11
N THR A 217 1.59 -19.12 16.66
CA THR A 217 1.93 -17.91 17.42
C THR A 217 2.71 -18.29 18.69
N PRO A 218 3.91 -17.71 18.92
CA PRO A 218 4.67 -17.93 20.15
C PRO A 218 3.87 -17.58 21.41
N LEU A 219 4.04 -18.36 22.48
CA LEU A 219 3.43 -18.07 23.79
C LEU A 219 3.91 -16.74 24.41
N ARG A 220 5.11 -16.29 24.01
CA ARG A 220 5.68 -15.00 24.41
C ARG A 220 6.24 -14.32 23.18
N MET A 221 5.70 -13.13 22.90
CA MET A 221 6.15 -12.27 21.79
C MET A 221 7.19 -11.24 22.24
N ASP A 222 7.39 -11.10 23.55
CA ASP A 222 8.30 -10.14 24.13
C ASP A 222 9.74 -10.67 24.05
N LYS A 223 10.49 -10.20 23.04
CA LYS A 223 11.95 -10.23 23.08
C LYS A 223 12.47 -8.99 23.82
N PRO A 224 13.65 -9.05 24.46
CA PRO A 224 14.35 -7.84 24.87
C PRO A 224 14.48 -6.89 23.68
N GLY A 225 14.37 -5.58 23.94
CA GLY A 225 14.33 -4.57 22.90
C GLY A 225 15.53 -4.64 21.97
N CYS A 226 15.30 -4.26 20.72
CA CYS A 226 16.33 -4.15 19.72
C CYS A 226 17.28 -3.00 19.98
N GLU A 227 18.53 -3.22 19.61
CA GLU A 227 19.58 -2.22 19.60
C GLU A 227 20.15 -2.07 18.20
N PHE A 228 20.53 -0.85 17.85
CA PHE A 228 21.23 -0.59 16.60
C PHE A 228 22.74 -0.71 16.86
N GLU A 229 23.34 -1.77 16.34
CA GLU A 229 24.80 -1.94 16.36
C GLU A 229 25.42 -1.04 15.27
N ASN A 230 26.39 -0.20 15.65
CA ASN A 230 27.04 0.76 14.75
C ASN A 230 27.98 0.07 13.75
#